data_AF-A0A137SNT0-F1
#
_entry.id   AF-A0A137SNT0-F1
#
_cell.length_a   1.000
_cell.length_b   1.000
_cell.length_c   1.000
_cell.angle_alpha   90.00
_cell.angle_beta   90.00
_cell.angle_gamma   90.00
#
_symmetry.space_group_name_H-M   'P 1'
#
loop_
_entity.id
_entity.type
_entity.pdbx_description
1 polymer ?
#
loop_
_entity_poly.entity_id
_entity_poly.type
_entity_poly.pdbx_seq_one_letter_code
_entity_poly.pdbx_strand_id
1 'polypeptide(L)'
;MENTKITARTVLFFSDFSFEGSQYGPYEVTDKVYDCVREGFNDKAYSVKVGSACSLHCWEHQGAAGVYREYKEDQANINELHGLSCFKIVPEENQVVKIRLIDHSGSNSNEYTLFAKIAGSIGVMPEVITTSNDNDYIAVGDMTPEHDMYISVQVRDTDRASSNYGEFVANGALYFKTDGVEASVDWDASLNYPKNMTVEIKGNNLFNLIIDTVNFM
;
A
#
# COMPACT_ATOMS: atom_id res chain seq x y z
N MET A 1 10.32 -20.02 29.69
CA MET A 1 9.36 -19.40 28.76
C MET A 1 9.13 -20.39 27.64
N GLU A 2 7.89 -20.79 27.39
CA GLU A 2 7.60 -21.59 26.20
C GLU A 2 7.95 -20.75 24.97
N ASN A 3 8.75 -21.30 24.06
CA ASN A 3 8.98 -20.68 22.77
C ASN A 3 7.66 -20.70 22.01
N THR A 4 7.02 -19.54 21.88
CA THR A 4 5.86 -19.33 21.01
C THR A 4 6.20 -19.83 19.61
N LYS A 5 5.49 -20.87 19.16
CA LYS A 5 5.78 -21.52 17.87
C LYS A 5 5.09 -20.75 16.75
N ILE A 6 5.89 -20.21 15.83
CA ILE A 6 5.39 -19.68 14.55
C ILE A 6 4.86 -20.84 13.68
N THR A 7 3.73 -20.61 13.03
CA THR A 7 3.15 -21.48 11.99
C THR A 7 3.36 -20.87 10.60
N ALA A 8 3.01 -21.62 9.55
CA ALA A 8 3.16 -21.14 8.17
C ALA A 8 2.32 -19.89 7.84
N ARG A 9 1.24 -19.59 8.59
CA ARG A 9 0.33 -18.46 8.31
C ARG A 9 0.30 -17.44 9.45
N THR A 10 1.41 -17.32 10.15
CA THR A 10 1.54 -16.40 11.28
C THR A 10 2.82 -15.62 11.23
N VAL A 11 2.83 -14.44 11.85
CA VAL A 11 4.04 -13.64 12.08
C VAL A 11 4.28 -13.47 13.58
N LEU A 12 5.53 -13.26 13.96
CA LEU A 12 5.94 -13.00 15.34
C LEU A 12 6.98 -11.89 15.36
N PHE A 13 6.65 -10.78 16.03
CA PHE A 13 7.56 -9.65 16.19
C PHE A 13 8.38 -9.77 17.47
N PHE A 14 9.54 -9.12 17.47
CA PHE A 14 10.52 -9.18 18.55
C PHE A 14 11.01 -7.78 18.91
N SER A 15 11.25 -7.55 20.21
CA SER A 15 11.64 -6.25 20.73
C SER A 15 13.12 -5.89 20.58
N ASP A 16 13.90 -6.76 19.97
CA ASP A 16 15.32 -6.54 19.67
C ASP A 16 15.65 -7.14 18.29
N PHE A 17 16.86 -6.89 17.81
CA PHE A 17 17.36 -7.45 16.56
C PHE A 17 17.53 -8.96 16.65
N SER A 18 17.62 -9.61 15.49
CA SER A 18 17.94 -11.04 15.37
C SER A 18 17.01 -11.96 16.18
N PHE A 19 15.74 -11.57 16.29
CA PHE A 19 14.67 -12.34 16.93
C PHE A 19 14.83 -12.51 18.44
N GLU A 20 15.46 -11.54 19.10
CA GLU A 20 15.68 -11.53 20.55
C GLU A 20 14.69 -10.61 21.29
N GLY A 21 14.67 -10.72 22.61
CA GLY A 21 13.86 -9.86 23.48
C GLY A 21 12.41 -10.32 23.64
N SER A 22 11.52 -9.36 23.92
CA SER A 22 10.10 -9.62 24.14
C SER A 22 9.41 -9.97 22.83
N GLN A 23 8.44 -10.89 22.88
CA GLN A 23 7.67 -11.32 21.72
C GLN A 23 6.32 -10.59 21.66
N TYR A 24 5.92 -10.17 20.46
CA TYR A 24 4.58 -9.64 20.18
C TYR A 24 3.92 -10.51 19.11
N GLY A 25 2.88 -11.26 19.51
CA GLY A 25 2.21 -12.24 18.66
C GLY A 25 2.12 -13.64 19.32
N PRO A 26 1.83 -14.69 18.52
CA PRO A 26 1.79 -14.69 17.06
C PRO A 26 0.51 -14.03 16.54
N TYR A 27 0.62 -13.41 15.37
CA TYR A 27 -0.52 -12.84 14.64
C TYR A 27 -0.82 -13.70 13.42
N GLU A 28 -2.09 -13.94 13.11
CA GLU A 28 -2.51 -14.82 12.00
C GLU A 28 -2.94 -14.02 10.77
N VAL A 29 -2.93 -14.66 9.61
CA VAL A 29 -3.55 -14.13 8.39
C VAL A 29 -5.00 -13.72 8.66
N THR A 30 -5.34 -12.47 8.32
CA THR A 30 -6.68 -11.91 8.52
C THR A 30 -6.90 -10.69 7.62
N ASP A 31 -8.16 -10.32 7.41
CA ASP A 31 -8.52 -9.14 6.62
C ASP A 31 -8.31 -7.81 7.39
N LYS A 32 -7.86 -7.90 8.65
CA LYS A 32 -7.66 -6.77 9.54
C LYS A 32 -6.27 -6.15 9.39
N VAL A 33 -6.23 -4.82 9.47
CA VAL A 33 -4.98 -4.09 9.75
C VAL A 33 -4.86 -3.95 11.27
N TYR A 34 -3.71 -4.35 11.81
CA TYR A 34 -3.38 -4.23 13.22
C TYR A 34 -2.75 -2.87 13.51
N ASP A 35 -3.13 -2.26 14.63
CA ASP A 35 -2.61 -0.97 15.13
C ASP A 35 -1.68 -1.24 16.31
N CYS A 36 -0.38 -1.03 16.13
CA CYS A 36 0.65 -1.36 17.14
C CYS A 36 0.47 -0.57 18.45
N VAL A 37 -0.20 0.59 18.43
CA VAL A 37 -0.56 1.32 19.66
C VAL A 37 -1.59 0.52 20.45
N ARG A 38 -2.63 -0.01 19.79
CA ARG A 38 -3.67 -0.82 20.43
C ARG A 38 -3.13 -2.16 20.90
N GLU A 39 -2.19 -2.72 20.16
CA GLU A 39 -1.48 -3.94 20.55
C GLU A 39 -0.41 -3.70 21.64
N GLY A 40 -0.10 -2.44 21.97
CA GLY A 40 0.79 -2.06 23.08
C GLY A 40 2.29 -2.05 22.77
N PHE A 41 2.68 -2.16 21.49
CA PHE A 41 4.08 -2.28 21.06
C PHE A 41 4.53 -1.32 19.96
N ASN A 42 3.80 -0.23 19.71
CA ASN A 42 4.20 0.83 18.77
C ASN A 42 5.68 1.23 18.92
N ASP A 43 6.43 1.20 17.82
CA ASP A 43 7.86 1.51 17.75
C ASP A 43 8.77 0.63 18.63
N LYS A 44 8.29 -0.52 19.09
CA LYS A 44 9.07 -1.46 19.93
C LYS A 44 9.47 -2.74 19.21
N ALA A 45 9.10 -2.93 17.95
CA ALA A 45 9.47 -4.12 17.17
C ALA A 45 10.68 -3.81 16.28
N TYR A 46 11.72 -4.65 16.38
CA TYR A 46 13.00 -4.48 15.69
C TYR A 46 13.36 -5.65 14.78
N SER A 47 12.72 -6.80 14.95
CA SER A 47 12.83 -7.94 14.04
C SER A 47 11.53 -8.72 13.98
N VAL A 48 11.34 -9.51 12.93
CA VAL A 48 10.10 -10.27 12.71
C VAL A 48 10.39 -11.61 12.05
N LYS A 49 9.69 -12.65 12.51
CA LYS A 49 9.60 -13.92 11.80
C LYS A 49 8.31 -14.00 11.01
N VAL A 50 8.39 -14.49 9.78
CA VAL A 50 7.27 -14.55 8.83
C VAL A 50 7.01 -16.00 8.45
N GLY A 51 5.76 -16.43 8.58
CA GLY A 51 5.34 -17.77 8.18
C GLY A 51 5.46 -17.96 6.67
N SER A 52 5.87 -19.16 6.24
CA SER A 52 6.18 -19.46 4.83
C SER A 52 4.99 -19.48 3.86
N ALA A 53 3.77 -19.23 4.34
CA ALA A 53 2.54 -19.20 3.55
C ALA A 53 1.77 -17.88 3.79
N CYS A 54 2.47 -16.82 4.18
CA CYS A 54 1.93 -15.47 4.28
C CYS A 54 2.99 -14.41 3.95
N SER A 55 2.51 -13.25 3.49
CA SER A 55 3.30 -12.02 3.38
C SER A 55 2.89 -11.04 4.48
N LEU A 56 3.85 -10.31 5.00
CA LEU A 56 3.68 -9.27 6.02
C LEU A 56 3.84 -7.89 5.40
N HIS A 57 2.83 -7.06 5.54
CA HIS A 57 2.80 -5.68 5.08
C HIS A 57 2.90 -4.76 6.28
N CYS A 58 3.86 -3.83 6.27
CA CYS A 58 4.19 -2.96 7.39
C CYS A 58 4.21 -1.49 6.98
N TRP A 59 3.76 -0.62 7.87
CA TRP A 59 3.77 0.83 7.69
C TRP A 59 4.31 1.58 8.90
N GLU A 60 5.01 2.66 8.62
CA GLU A 60 5.61 3.57 9.61
C GLU A 60 4.55 4.30 10.45
N HIS A 61 3.43 4.70 9.84
CA HIS A 61 2.40 5.49 10.50
C HIS A 61 1.07 4.75 10.58
N GLN A 62 0.24 5.15 11.56
CA GLN A 62 -1.15 4.73 11.64
C GLN A 62 -1.92 5.14 10.37
N GLY A 63 -2.95 4.38 10.03
CA GLY A 63 -3.71 4.60 8.79
C GLY A 63 -3.03 4.07 7.53
N ALA A 64 -1.96 3.27 7.69
CA ALA A 64 -1.21 2.64 6.62
C ALA A 64 -0.52 3.65 5.67
N ALA A 65 0.15 4.64 6.28
CA ALA A 65 0.88 5.72 5.62
C ALA A 65 2.37 5.72 6.01
N GLY A 66 3.15 6.59 5.37
CA GLY A 66 4.60 6.68 5.59
C GLY A 66 5.38 5.58 4.88
N VAL A 67 6.56 5.22 5.39
CA VAL A 67 7.37 4.16 4.79
C VAL A 67 6.62 2.82 4.82
N TYR A 68 6.55 2.16 3.66
CA TYR A 68 5.95 0.84 3.48
C TYR A 68 7.02 -0.22 3.21
N ARG A 69 6.85 -1.40 3.84
CA ARG A 69 7.64 -2.60 3.52
C ARG A 69 6.77 -3.85 3.45
N GLU A 70 7.19 -4.75 2.58
CA GLU A 70 6.64 -6.09 2.44
C GLU A 70 7.73 -7.10 2.81
N TYR A 71 7.40 -8.05 3.69
CA TYR A 71 8.29 -9.10 4.11
C TYR A 71 7.64 -10.47 3.89
N LYS A 72 8.32 -11.29 3.09
CA LYS A 72 7.94 -12.70 2.80
C LYS A 72 8.81 -13.70 3.55
N GLU A 73 9.85 -13.20 4.20
CA GLU A 73 10.88 -13.96 4.89
C GLU A 73 11.21 -13.27 6.22
N ASP A 74 11.81 -14.02 7.14
CA ASP A 74 12.32 -13.53 8.41
C ASP A 74 13.25 -12.32 8.21
N GLN A 75 13.06 -11.27 8.99
CA GLN A 75 13.89 -10.08 9.01
C GLN A 75 14.53 -9.90 10.37
N ALA A 76 15.85 -10.05 10.44
CA ALA A 76 16.62 -9.83 11.67
C ALA A 76 16.69 -8.34 12.07
N ASN A 77 16.30 -7.42 11.18
CA ASN A 77 16.26 -5.98 11.39
C ASN A 77 15.18 -5.37 10.49
N ILE A 78 14.27 -4.58 11.06
CA ILE A 78 13.22 -3.83 10.32
C ILE A 78 13.29 -2.31 10.54
N ASN A 79 14.44 -1.78 10.98
CA ASN A 79 14.60 -0.36 11.30
C ASN A 79 14.44 0.59 10.11
N GLU A 80 14.50 0.09 8.88
CA GLU A 80 14.20 0.87 7.69
C GLU A 80 12.76 1.38 7.64
N LEU A 81 11.85 0.83 8.47
CA LEU A 81 10.51 1.37 8.68
C LEU A 81 10.47 2.61 9.57
N HIS A 82 11.58 2.97 10.23
CA HIS A 82 11.69 4.08 11.20
C HIS A 82 10.71 4.04 12.40
N GLY A 83 10.05 2.91 12.62
CA GLY A 83 9.08 2.70 13.69
C GLY A 83 7.82 2.03 13.16
N LEU A 84 7.55 0.79 13.57
CA LEU A 84 6.35 0.09 13.11
C LEU A 84 5.12 0.59 13.88
N SER A 85 4.14 1.14 13.15
CA SER A 85 2.87 1.60 13.72
C SER A 85 1.65 0.78 13.30
N CYS A 86 1.64 0.18 12.12
CA CYS A 86 0.58 -0.75 11.74
C CYS A 86 1.07 -1.81 10.75
N PHE A 87 0.38 -2.95 10.72
CA PHE A 87 0.72 -4.06 9.85
C PHE A 87 -0.50 -4.90 9.46
N LYS A 88 -0.34 -5.69 8.39
CA LYS A 88 -1.33 -6.65 7.90
C LYS A 88 -0.63 -7.93 7.44
N ILE A 89 -1.28 -9.06 7.64
CA ILE A 89 -0.77 -10.36 7.25
C ILE A 89 -1.73 -10.96 6.24
N VAL A 90 -1.23 -11.25 5.05
CA VAL A 90 -2.02 -11.76 3.93
C VAL A 90 -1.51 -13.14 3.53
N PRO A 91 -2.37 -14.00 2.96
CA PRO A 91 -1.89 -15.21 2.29
C PRO A 91 -0.83 -14.87 1.23
N GLU A 92 0.20 -15.72 1.09
CA GLU A 92 1.29 -15.51 0.11
C GLU A 92 0.76 -15.54 -1.34
N GLU A 93 -0.34 -16.27 -1.57
CA GLU A 93 -1.05 -16.38 -2.83
C GLU A 93 -1.82 -15.11 -3.24
N ASN A 94 -1.98 -14.13 -2.34
CA ASN A 94 -2.71 -12.90 -2.65
C ASN A 94 -1.92 -11.98 -3.58
N GLN A 95 -2.62 -11.37 -4.51
CA GLN A 95 -2.04 -10.42 -5.47
C GLN A 95 -2.08 -9.00 -4.87
N VAL A 96 -0.92 -8.47 -4.51
CA VAL A 96 -0.80 -7.09 -4.00
C VAL A 96 -0.75 -6.13 -5.17
N VAL A 97 -1.77 -5.28 -5.31
CA VAL A 97 -1.76 -4.20 -6.31
C VAL A 97 -0.97 -3.03 -5.76
N LYS A 98 -0.07 -2.48 -6.59
CA LYS A 98 0.74 -1.31 -6.25
C LYS A 98 0.64 -0.26 -7.33
N ILE A 99 0.55 1.00 -6.93
CA ILE A 99 0.41 2.14 -7.84
C ILE A 99 1.55 3.14 -7.63
N ARG A 100 1.77 3.98 -8.64
CA ARG A 100 2.63 5.16 -8.56
C ARG A 100 2.03 6.26 -9.43
N LEU A 101 2.07 7.51 -8.96
CA LEU A 101 1.67 8.67 -9.75
C LEU A 101 2.85 9.18 -10.57
N ILE A 102 2.63 9.49 -11.85
CA ILE A 102 3.64 10.08 -12.74
C ILE A 102 3.07 11.33 -13.37
N ASP A 103 3.82 12.43 -13.36
CA ASP A 103 3.50 13.62 -14.14
C ASP A 103 4.18 13.57 -15.52
N HIS A 104 3.39 13.49 -16.59
CA HIS A 104 3.82 13.66 -17.97
C HIS A 104 3.17 14.87 -18.65
N SER A 105 2.48 15.73 -17.88
CA SER A 105 1.78 16.90 -18.43
C SER A 105 2.69 18.03 -18.89
N GLY A 106 3.99 17.94 -18.58
CA GLY A 106 5.00 18.95 -18.93
C GLY A 106 5.07 20.13 -17.97
N SER A 107 4.35 20.09 -16.85
CA SER A 107 4.50 21.04 -15.74
C SER A 107 5.74 20.70 -14.90
N ASN A 108 6.93 21.00 -15.43
CA ASN A 108 8.21 20.61 -14.84
C ASN A 108 8.53 21.20 -13.44
N SER A 109 7.58 21.86 -12.78
CA SER A 109 7.73 22.44 -11.44
C SER A 109 6.68 22.01 -10.42
N ASN A 110 5.54 21.45 -10.84
CA ASN A 110 4.44 21.21 -9.92
C ASN A 110 4.53 19.80 -9.34
N GLU A 111 4.21 19.71 -8.05
CA GLU A 111 4.07 18.46 -7.34
C GLU A 111 2.58 18.15 -7.26
N TYR A 112 2.19 17.01 -7.81
CA TYR A 112 0.82 16.52 -7.71
C TYR A 112 0.74 15.39 -6.71
N THR A 113 -0.31 15.40 -5.89
CA THR A 113 -0.58 14.31 -4.95
C THR A 113 -1.85 13.58 -5.36
N LEU A 114 -1.75 12.26 -5.46
CA LEU A 114 -2.88 11.36 -5.57
C LEU A 114 -3.38 11.01 -4.17
N PHE A 115 -4.69 11.14 -3.98
CA PHE A 115 -5.47 10.61 -2.87
C PHE A 115 -6.35 9.50 -3.40
N ALA A 116 -6.09 8.26 -2.99
CA ALA A 116 -6.83 7.09 -3.42
C ALA A 116 -7.55 6.43 -2.25
N LYS A 117 -8.87 6.27 -2.33
CA LYS A 117 -9.66 5.53 -1.33
C LYS A 117 -10.02 4.17 -1.87
N ILE A 118 -9.80 3.13 -1.09
CA ILE A 118 -9.90 1.75 -1.54
C ILE A 118 -11.14 1.08 -0.94
N ALA A 119 -11.87 0.35 -1.78
CA ALA A 119 -13.00 -0.49 -1.41
C ALA A 119 -12.89 -1.87 -2.07
N GLY A 120 -13.51 -2.88 -1.46
CA GLY A 120 -13.54 -4.25 -2.00
C GLY A 120 -12.27 -5.07 -1.78
N SER A 121 -11.15 -4.46 -1.40
CA SER A 121 -9.93 -5.20 -1.05
C SER A 121 -10.10 -6.01 0.24
N ILE A 122 -9.36 -7.11 0.36
CA ILE A 122 -9.40 -8.06 1.50
C ILE A 122 -8.68 -7.49 2.74
N GLY A 123 -8.60 -6.17 2.84
CA GLY A 123 -8.14 -5.46 4.02
C GLY A 123 -7.79 -4.05 3.64
N VAL A 124 -8.42 -3.17 4.38
CA VAL A 124 -8.64 -1.79 3.98
C VAL A 124 -7.34 -1.03 4.21
N MET A 125 -6.71 -0.58 3.12
CA MET A 125 -5.94 0.66 3.18
C MET A 125 -6.98 1.77 3.00
N PRO A 126 -7.35 2.51 4.06
CA PRO A 126 -8.49 3.44 3.98
C PRO A 126 -8.23 4.56 2.97
N GLU A 127 -6.95 4.92 2.81
CA GLU A 127 -6.48 5.90 1.87
C GLU A 127 -5.00 5.63 1.54
N VAL A 128 -4.63 5.79 0.27
CA VAL A 128 -3.25 5.83 -0.19
C VAL A 128 -2.97 7.23 -0.70
N ILE A 129 -1.82 7.76 -0.29
CA ILE A 129 -1.34 9.08 -0.68
C ILE A 129 0.04 8.90 -1.30
N THR A 130 0.21 9.34 -2.55
CA THR A 130 1.50 9.32 -3.27
C THR A 130 1.65 10.57 -4.12
N THR A 131 2.87 11.08 -4.21
CA THR A 131 3.20 12.27 -5.01
C THR A 131 3.82 11.90 -6.34
N SER A 132 3.71 12.78 -7.33
CA SER A 132 4.34 12.61 -8.65
C SER A 132 5.88 12.62 -8.59
N ASN A 133 6.46 13.04 -7.47
CA ASN A 133 7.90 13.03 -7.21
C ASN A 133 8.38 11.74 -6.54
N ASP A 134 7.46 10.90 -6.04
CA ASP A 134 7.79 9.63 -5.43
C ASP A 134 8.14 8.60 -6.52
N ASN A 135 9.36 8.06 -6.44
CA ASN A 135 9.80 7.04 -7.40
C ASN A 135 9.29 5.63 -7.07
N ASP A 136 8.85 5.42 -5.83
CA ASP A 136 8.44 4.13 -5.31
C ASP A 136 6.97 3.81 -5.61
N TYR A 137 6.65 2.52 -5.72
CA TYR A 137 5.27 2.06 -5.77
C TYR A 137 4.70 1.91 -4.36
N ILE A 138 3.46 2.33 -4.18
CA ILE A 138 2.73 2.17 -2.92
C ILE A 138 1.68 1.08 -3.10
N ALA A 139 1.62 0.15 -2.16
CA ALA A 139 0.55 -0.85 -2.11
C ALA A 139 -0.81 -0.17 -1.89
N VAL A 140 -1.82 -0.59 -2.63
CA VAL A 140 -3.21 -0.09 -2.48
C VAL A 140 -4.15 -1.13 -1.88
N GLY A 141 -3.86 -2.41 -2.08
CA GLY A 141 -4.68 -3.46 -1.53
C GLY A 141 -4.35 -4.82 -2.12
N ASP A 142 -4.89 -5.83 -1.46
CA ASP A 142 -4.74 -7.23 -1.82
C ASP A 142 -5.98 -7.71 -2.56
N MET A 143 -5.74 -8.54 -3.58
CA MET A 143 -6.76 -9.13 -4.42
C MET A 143 -6.69 -10.65 -4.41
N THR A 144 -7.87 -11.25 -4.58
CA THR A 144 -8.07 -12.69 -4.84
C THR A 144 -9.05 -12.81 -6.00
N PRO A 145 -9.15 -13.98 -6.68
CA PRO A 145 -10.17 -14.20 -7.71
C PRO A 145 -11.60 -13.91 -7.26
N GLU A 146 -11.88 -13.99 -5.96
CA GLU A 146 -13.21 -13.77 -5.37
C GLU A 146 -13.50 -12.31 -5.00
N HIS A 147 -12.48 -11.44 -4.99
CA HIS A 147 -12.60 -10.06 -4.52
C HIS A 147 -11.98 -9.07 -5.50
N ASP A 148 -12.87 -8.36 -6.21
CA ASP A 148 -12.51 -7.19 -7.01
C ASP A 148 -12.13 -6.01 -6.10
N MET A 149 -11.21 -5.17 -6.58
CA MET A 149 -10.82 -3.96 -5.87
C MET A 149 -11.24 -2.72 -6.66
N TYR A 150 -11.81 -1.74 -5.97
CA TYR A 150 -12.15 -0.44 -6.52
C TYR A 150 -11.35 0.64 -5.80
N ILE A 151 -10.80 1.59 -6.55
CA ILE A 151 -10.18 2.78 -5.97
C ILE A 151 -10.82 4.04 -6.54
N SER A 152 -11.17 5.00 -5.69
CA SER A 152 -11.39 6.38 -6.15
C SER A 152 -10.04 7.05 -6.36
N VAL A 153 -9.90 7.88 -7.39
CA VAL A 153 -8.67 8.58 -7.75
C VAL A 153 -8.96 10.08 -7.68
N GLN A 154 -8.26 10.80 -6.82
CA GLN A 154 -8.30 12.27 -6.77
C GLN A 154 -6.88 12.81 -6.82
N VAL A 155 -6.55 13.60 -7.82
CA VAL A 155 -5.22 14.22 -7.95
C VAL A 155 -5.36 15.71 -7.72
N ARG A 156 -4.50 16.28 -6.87
CA ARG A 156 -4.44 17.71 -6.59
C ARG A 156 -3.06 18.26 -6.82
N ASP A 157 -2.99 19.54 -7.16
CA ASP A 157 -1.75 20.31 -7.09
C ASP A 157 -1.41 20.58 -5.63
N THR A 158 -0.29 20.05 -5.17
CA THR A 158 0.22 20.20 -3.80
C THR A 158 1.51 20.99 -3.73
N ASP A 159 1.98 21.52 -4.86
CA ASP A 159 3.10 22.46 -4.84
C ASP A 159 2.65 23.80 -4.25
N ARG A 160 3.21 24.13 -3.09
CA ARG A 160 2.93 25.38 -2.37
C ARG A 160 3.35 26.63 -3.15
N ALA A 161 4.23 26.51 -4.14
CA ALA A 161 4.60 27.60 -5.02
C ALA A 161 3.63 27.79 -6.20
N SER A 162 2.76 26.81 -6.48
CA SER A 162 1.77 26.89 -7.54
C SER A 162 0.66 27.89 -7.21
N SER A 163 0.24 28.66 -8.21
CA SER A 163 -0.96 29.51 -8.11
C SER A 163 -2.26 28.71 -8.01
N ASN A 164 -2.22 27.40 -8.31
CA ASN A 164 -3.35 26.48 -8.24
C ASN A 164 -3.22 25.51 -7.07
N TYR A 165 -2.42 25.85 -6.06
CA TYR A 165 -2.23 25.02 -4.87
C TYR A 165 -3.59 24.62 -4.26
N GLY A 166 -3.79 23.32 -4.11
CA GLY A 166 -5.00 22.70 -3.57
C GLY A 166 -6.08 22.39 -4.60
N GLU A 167 -5.96 22.88 -5.83
CA GLU A 167 -6.94 22.63 -6.90
C GLU A 167 -6.87 21.20 -7.42
N PHE A 168 -8.02 20.68 -7.85
CA PHE A 168 -8.11 19.34 -8.40
C PHE A 168 -7.66 19.32 -9.87
N VAL A 169 -6.79 18.36 -10.19
CA VAL A 169 -6.29 18.10 -11.54
C VAL A 169 -7.03 16.93 -12.19
N ALA A 170 -7.42 15.93 -11.40
CA ALA A 170 -8.14 14.77 -11.89
C ALA A 170 -9.05 14.19 -10.79
N ASN A 171 -10.19 13.65 -11.19
CA ASN A 171 -11.12 12.96 -10.30
C ASN A 171 -11.82 11.84 -11.08
N GLY A 172 -11.82 10.64 -10.52
CA GLY A 172 -12.42 9.47 -11.15
C GLY A 172 -12.19 8.22 -10.31
N ALA A 173 -12.14 7.07 -10.97
CA ALA A 173 -11.96 5.80 -10.31
C ALA A 173 -11.41 4.70 -11.22
N LEU A 174 -10.81 3.68 -10.59
CA LEU A 174 -10.31 2.47 -11.24
C LEU A 174 -10.90 1.21 -10.59
N TYR A 175 -11.13 0.21 -11.43
CA TYR A 175 -11.57 -1.11 -11.03
C TYR A 175 -10.49 -2.10 -11.41
N PHE A 176 -10.08 -2.93 -10.45
CA PHE A 176 -9.10 -3.99 -10.63
C PHE A 176 -9.77 -5.34 -10.46
N LYS A 177 -9.38 -6.28 -11.33
CA LYS A 177 -9.81 -7.67 -11.33
C LYS A 177 -8.60 -8.58 -11.47
N THR A 178 -8.64 -9.76 -10.88
CA THR A 178 -7.59 -10.76 -11.08
C THR A 178 -8.20 -12.10 -11.45
N ASP A 179 -7.47 -12.85 -12.28
CA ASP A 179 -7.72 -14.25 -12.56
C ASP A 179 -7.01 -15.20 -11.56
N GLY A 180 -6.38 -14.63 -10.51
CA GLY A 180 -5.55 -15.34 -9.54
C GLY A 180 -4.08 -15.37 -9.89
N VAL A 181 -3.68 -14.89 -11.08
CA VAL A 181 -2.29 -14.84 -11.53
C VAL A 181 -1.79 -13.40 -11.56
N GLU A 182 -2.51 -12.51 -12.26
CA GLU A 182 -2.19 -11.09 -12.29
C GLU A 182 -3.45 -10.24 -12.12
N ALA A 183 -3.28 -9.06 -11.53
CA ALA A 183 -4.28 -8.02 -11.54
C ALA A 183 -4.29 -7.33 -12.90
N SER A 184 -5.48 -7.06 -13.38
CA SER A 184 -5.78 -6.30 -14.58
C SER A 184 -6.73 -5.15 -14.20
N VAL A 185 -6.68 -4.07 -14.98
CA VAL A 185 -7.69 -3.01 -14.87
C VAL A 185 -8.90 -3.43 -15.69
N ASP A 186 -10.07 -3.48 -15.06
CA ASP A 186 -11.32 -3.75 -15.77
C ASP A 186 -11.62 -2.59 -16.72
N TRP A 187 -11.77 -2.91 -18.01
CA TRP A 187 -11.53 -1.98 -19.11
C TRP A 187 -12.70 -1.04 -19.43
N ASP A 188 -13.73 -0.97 -18.56
CA ASP A 188 -14.67 0.15 -18.61
C ASP A 188 -14.17 1.39 -17.84
N ALA A 189 -12.85 1.59 -17.85
CA ALA A 189 -12.20 2.79 -17.35
C ALA A 189 -12.69 4.05 -18.08
N SER A 190 -13.21 3.94 -19.32
CA SER A 190 -13.72 5.08 -20.10
C SER A 190 -14.92 5.79 -19.48
N LEU A 191 -15.68 5.11 -18.61
CA LEU A 191 -16.86 5.68 -17.96
C LEU A 191 -16.53 6.45 -16.67
N ASN A 192 -15.53 6.00 -15.92
CA ASN A 192 -15.28 6.51 -14.55
C ASN A 192 -13.84 6.98 -14.29
N TYR A 193 -12.86 6.68 -15.14
CA TYR A 193 -11.48 7.12 -14.97
C TYR A 193 -11.28 8.56 -15.51
N PRO A 194 -10.39 9.37 -14.92
CA PRO A 194 -10.15 10.73 -15.40
C PRO A 194 -9.66 10.74 -16.85
N LYS A 195 -10.31 11.53 -17.71
CA LYS A 195 -9.99 11.60 -19.15
C LYS A 195 -8.63 12.20 -19.46
N ASN A 196 -8.03 12.91 -18.50
CA ASN A 196 -6.72 13.53 -18.61
C ASN A 196 -5.61 12.68 -17.97
N MET A 197 -5.92 11.42 -17.65
CA MET A 197 -4.96 10.46 -17.13
C MET A 197 -4.99 9.16 -17.93
N THR A 198 -3.85 8.46 -17.93
CA THR A 198 -3.69 7.12 -18.49
C THR A 198 -3.23 6.15 -17.40
N VAL A 199 -3.52 4.86 -17.58
CA VAL A 199 -2.94 3.78 -16.76
C VAL A 199 -1.98 2.97 -17.61
N GLU A 200 -0.73 2.86 -17.19
CA GLU A 200 0.26 1.95 -17.78
C GLU A 200 0.45 0.74 -16.86
N ILE A 201 0.24 -0.46 -17.40
CA ILE A 201 0.44 -1.73 -16.70
C ILE A 201 1.91 -2.16 -16.88
N LYS A 202 2.65 -2.30 -15.78
CA LYS A 202 4.06 -2.73 -15.81
C LYS A 202 4.27 -4.23 -15.62
N GLY A 203 3.20 -4.98 -15.36
CA GLY A 203 3.24 -6.38 -14.95
C GLY A 203 3.50 -6.54 -13.45
N ASN A 204 3.35 -7.76 -12.92
CA ASN A 204 3.52 -8.05 -11.48
C ASN A 204 2.64 -7.15 -10.58
N ASN A 205 1.42 -6.83 -11.03
CA ASN A 205 0.47 -5.94 -10.33
C ASN A 205 0.98 -4.51 -10.06
N LEU A 206 1.92 -4.03 -10.87
CA LEU A 206 2.43 -2.66 -10.82
C LEU A 206 1.74 -1.79 -11.88
N PHE A 207 1.20 -0.65 -11.44
CA PHE A 207 0.45 0.27 -12.28
C PHE A 207 0.97 1.70 -12.15
N ASN A 208 1.33 2.34 -13.26
CA ASN A 208 1.57 3.78 -13.27
C ASN A 208 0.26 4.50 -13.60
N LEU A 209 -0.10 5.47 -12.77
CA LEU A 209 -1.17 6.42 -13.02
C LEU A 209 -0.53 7.69 -13.55
N ILE A 210 -0.75 8.00 -14.82
CA ILE A 210 0.00 9.03 -15.53
C ILE A 210 -0.94 10.22 -15.76
N ILE A 211 -0.51 11.42 -15.34
CA ILE A 211 -1.17 12.67 -15.70
C ILE A 211 -0.68 13.06 -17.10
N ASP A 212 -1.56 13.00 -18.10
CA ASP A 212 -1.21 13.33 -19.48
C ASP A 212 -1.34 14.83 -19.76
N THR A 213 -2.35 15.45 -19.15
CA THR A 213 -2.61 16.90 -19.26
C THR A 213 -3.20 17.42 -17.96
N VAL A 214 -2.84 18.66 -17.60
CA VAL A 214 -3.37 19.33 -16.41
C VAL A 214 -4.53 20.22 -16.83
N ASN A 215 -5.71 19.91 -16.30
CA ASN A 215 -6.89 20.75 -16.40
C ASN A 215 -7.42 20.97 -14.99
N PHE A 216 -7.28 22.19 -14.47
CA PHE A 216 -7.86 22.53 -13.18
C PHE A 216 -9.38 22.58 -13.30
N MET A 217 -10.08 21.91 -12.38
CA MET A 217 -11.55 21.78 -12.37
C MET A 217 -12.23 22.80 -11.47
#